data_AF-A0A6B2G7P0-F1
#
_entry.id   AF-A0A6B2G7P0-F1
#
_cell.length_a   1.000
_cell.length_b   1.000
_cell.length_c   1.000
_cell.angle_alpha   90.00
_cell.angle_beta   90.00
_cell.angle_gamma   90.00
#
_symmetry.space_group_name_H-M   'P 1'
#
loop_
_entity.id
_entity.type
_entity.pdbx_description
1 polymer ?
#
loop_
_entity_poly.entity_id
_entity_poly.type
_entity_poly.pdbx_seq_one_letter_code
_entity_poly.pdbx_strand_id
1 'polypeptide(L)'
;FKKLLCCQTAIPSQALLTKTISDQRKLNTVANRVALQINCKLGGELWRLHIPMKSILVIGIDVYHCHLSKSRNSAVGFVSSLNDSLTRWFSRTAFQTQSCEIVESLRTFCAQAISKYYELNHQLPKKVIVYRDGIGDGQINASLQLEIEPMLEAIRSFSEGYDPQLLYILVRKRIKTRYFYRS
;
A
#
# COMPACT_ATOMS: atom_id res chain seq x y z
N PHE A 1 -7.59 -22.50 1.68
CA PHE A 1 -7.70 -21.95 0.30
C PHE A 1 -6.71 -20.81 0.02
N LYS A 2 -6.85 -19.61 0.62
CA LYS A 2 -5.96 -18.46 0.31
C LYS A 2 -4.47 -18.70 0.56
N LYS A 3 -4.11 -19.43 1.63
CA LYS A 3 -2.72 -19.83 1.91
C LYS A 3 -2.08 -20.61 0.74
N LEU A 4 -2.80 -21.60 0.21
CA LEU A 4 -2.33 -22.40 -0.93
C LEU A 4 -2.12 -21.51 -2.16
N LEU A 5 -3.15 -20.77 -2.56
CA LEU A 5 -3.11 -20.05 -3.82
C LEU A 5 -2.19 -18.82 -3.79
N CYS A 6 -2.15 -18.07 -2.70
CA CYS A 6 -1.37 -16.84 -2.62
C CYS A 6 0.08 -17.07 -2.14
N CYS A 7 0.33 -18.05 -1.28
CA CYS A 7 1.66 -18.25 -0.69
C CYS A 7 2.44 -19.40 -1.34
N GLN A 8 1.78 -20.37 -1.97
CA GLN A 8 2.44 -21.57 -2.51
C GLN A 8 2.44 -21.62 -4.04
N THR A 9 1.36 -21.20 -4.71
CA THR A 9 1.22 -21.38 -6.17
C THR A 9 1.13 -20.07 -6.96
N ALA A 10 1.10 -18.90 -6.30
CA ALA A 10 0.98 -17.58 -6.91
C ALA A 10 -0.20 -17.42 -7.91
N ILE A 11 -1.34 -18.07 -7.63
CA ILE A 11 -2.53 -18.04 -8.49
C ILE A 11 -3.56 -17.04 -7.93
N PRO A 12 -3.96 -16.00 -8.71
CA PRO A 12 -5.02 -15.09 -8.29
C PRO A 12 -6.35 -15.83 -8.17
N SER A 13 -7.13 -15.51 -7.13
CA SER A 13 -8.42 -16.17 -6.86
C SER A 13 -9.52 -15.24 -6.40
N GLN A 14 -10.74 -15.54 -6.81
CA GLN A 14 -11.97 -14.84 -6.45
C GLN A 14 -12.87 -15.76 -5.63
N ALA A 15 -13.15 -15.40 -4.37
CA ALA A 15 -14.09 -16.13 -3.53
C ALA A 15 -15.45 -15.41 -3.56
N LEU A 16 -16.53 -16.18 -3.64
CA LEU A 16 -17.90 -15.69 -3.63
C LEU A 16 -18.69 -16.46 -2.59
N LEU A 17 -19.58 -15.77 -1.88
CA LEU A 17 -20.50 -16.39 -0.93
C LEU A 17 -21.77 -16.79 -1.67
N THR A 18 -22.19 -18.05 -1.54
CA THR A 18 -23.40 -18.58 -2.18
C THR A 18 -24.61 -17.70 -1.88
N LYS A 19 -24.80 -17.32 -0.61
CA LYS A 19 -25.89 -16.42 -0.18
C LYS A 19 -25.93 -15.07 -0.92
N THR A 20 -24.80 -14.57 -1.40
CA THR A 20 -24.69 -13.28 -2.09
C THR A 20 -25.07 -13.40 -3.56
N ILE A 21 -24.78 -14.54 -4.20
CA ILE A 21 -25.12 -14.79 -5.61
C ILE A 21 -26.53 -15.37 -5.79
N SER A 22 -27.12 -15.96 -4.74
CA SER A 22 -28.48 -16.50 -4.79
C SER A 22 -29.59 -15.43 -4.69
N ASP A 23 -29.28 -14.20 -4.26
CA ASP A 23 -30.26 -13.10 -4.19
C ASP A 23 -30.41 -12.44 -5.59
N GLN A 24 -31.40 -12.89 -6.37
CA GLN A 24 -31.63 -12.44 -7.75
C GLN A 24 -31.76 -10.91 -7.88
N ARG A 25 -32.28 -10.23 -6.84
CA ARG A 25 -32.43 -8.77 -6.84
C ARG A 25 -31.10 -8.03 -6.86
N LYS A 26 -30.04 -8.63 -6.32
CA LYS A 26 -28.69 -8.03 -6.21
C LYS A 26 -27.70 -8.61 -7.21
N LEU A 27 -28.09 -9.66 -7.94
CA LEU A 27 -27.18 -10.45 -8.77
C LEU A 27 -26.41 -9.58 -9.77
N ASN A 28 -27.08 -8.68 -10.50
CA ASN A 28 -26.41 -7.82 -11.48
C ASN A 28 -25.35 -6.91 -10.83
N THR A 29 -25.68 -6.29 -9.69
CA THR A 29 -24.76 -5.42 -8.95
C THR A 29 -23.57 -6.21 -8.40
N VAL A 30 -23.82 -7.41 -7.88
CA VAL A 30 -22.76 -8.30 -7.38
C VAL A 30 -21.87 -8.76 -8.52
N ALA A 31 -22.44 -9.26 -9.61
CA ALA A 31 -21.72 -9.74 -10.79
C ALA A 31 -20.81 -8.64 -11.36
N ASN A 32 -21.31 -7.41 -11.50
CA ASN A 32 -20.52 -6.28 -11.95
C ASN A 32 -19.33 -6.01 -11.02
N ARG A 33 -19.53 -5.94 -9.70
CA ARG A 33 -18.44 -5.73 -8.74
C ARG A 33 -17.40 -6.84 -8.77
N VAL A 34 -17.84 -8.08 -8.95
CA VAL A 34 -16.97 -9.25 -9.05
C VAL A 34 -16.15 -9.19 -10.34
N ALA A 35 -16.76 -8.85 -11.47
CA ALA A 35 -16.07 -8.67 -12.74
C ALA A 35 -14.99 -7.57 -12.63
N LEU A 36 -15.30 -6.44 -12.01
CA LEU A 36 -14.33 -5.37 -11.73
C LEU A 36 -13.15 -5.88 -10.87
N GLN A 37 -13.43 -6.67 -9.83
CA GLN A 37 -12.38 -7.23 -8.97
C GLN A 37 -11.50 -8.26 -9.71
N ILE A 38 -12.09 -9.08 -10.58
CA ILE A 38 -11.36 -10.03 -11.42
C ILE A 38 -10.45 -9.26 -12.38
N ASN A 39 -10.97 -8.22 -13.05
CA ASN A 39 -10.18 -7.37 -13.94
C ASN A 39 -8.94 -6.80 -13.22
N CYS A 40 -9.11 -6.25 -12.01
CA CYS A 40 -7.99 -5.75 -11.22
C CYS A 40 -6.95 -6.83 -10.85
N LYS A 41 -7.40 -8.05 -10.52
CA LYS A 41 -6.49 -9.16 -10.17
C LYS A 41 -5.67 -9.67 -11.35
N LEU A 42 -6.17 -9.47 -12.57
CA LEU A 42 -5.47 -9.80 -13.81
C LEU A 42 -4.61 -8.62 -14.33
N GLY A 43 -4.55 -7.52 -13.59
CA GLY A 43 -3.75 -6.34 -13.94
C GLY A 43 -4.47 -5.31 -14.80
N GLY A 44 -5.78 -5.47 -15.01
CA GLY A 44 -6.59 -4.50 -15.73
C GLY A 44 -6.84 -3.22 -14.93
N GLU A 45 -6.93 -2.10 -15.65
CA GLU A 45 -7.14 -0.77 -15.09
C GLU A 45 -8.60 -0.34 -15.31
N LEU A 46 -9.32 0.02 -14.24
CA LEU A 46 -10.75 0.32 -14.33
C LEU A 46 -11.04 1.75 -14.79
N TRP A 47 -10.30 2.69 -14.22
CA TRP A 47 -10.38 4.11 -14.52
C TRP A 47 -9.05 4.75 -14.12
N ARG A 48 -8.78 5.94 -14.65
CA ARG A 48 -7.57 6.71 -14.35
C ARG A 48 -7.92 8.19 -14.20
N LEU A 49 -7.15 8.89 -13.39
CA LEU A 49 -7.22 10.35 -13.27
C LEU A 49 -6.07 10.97 -14.07
N HIS A 50 -6.30 12.15 -14.64
CA HIS A 50 -5.20 12.97 -15.12
C HIS A 50 -4.48 13.61 -13.92
N ILE A 51 -3.26 13.14 -13.66
CA ILE A 51 -2.41 13.70 -12.61
C ILE A 51 -1.35 14.54 -13.33
N PRO A 52 -1.32 15.87 -13.13
CA PRO A 52 -0.45 16.76 -13.90
C PRO A 52 1.04 16.60 -13.56
N MET A 53 1.35 15.88 -12.48
CA MET A 53 2.72 15.63 -12.04
C MET A 53 3.27 14.34 -12.66
N LYS A 54 4.51 14.39 -13.15
CA LYS A 54 5.20 13.25 -13.77
C LYS A 54 6.28 12.67 -12.86
N SER A 55 6.64 11.41 -13.10
CA SER A 55 7.73 10.70 -12.41
C SER A 55 7.52 10.69 -10.89
N ILE A 56 6.29 10.40 -10.46
CA ILE A 56 5.92 10.30 -9.04
C ILE A 56 5.83 8.83 -8.63
N LEU A 57 6.51 8.51 -7.54
CA LEU A 57 6.30 7.27 -6.80
C LEU A 57 5.39 7.56 -5.60
N VAL A 58 4.19 6.96 -5.59
CA VAL A 58 3.26 7.05 -4.44
C VAL A 58 3.34 5.76 -3.67
N ILE A 59 3.60 5.85 -2.37
CA ILE A 59 3.77 4.74 -1.44
C ILE A 59 2.66 4.77 -0.39
N GLY A 60 2.07 3.62 -0.11
CA GLY A 60 1.12 3.42 0.99
C GLY A 60 1.64 2.39 1.98
N ILE A 61 1.59 2.72 3.28
CA ILE A 61 2.08 1.87 4.36
C ILE A 61 1.04 1.78 5.46
N ASP A 62 0.65 0.55 5.81
CA ASP A 62 -0.27 0.25 6.91
C ASP A 62 0.26 -0.91 7.76
N VAL A 63 -0.03 -0.88 9.05
CA VAL A 63 0.35 -1.93 10.00
C VAL A 63 -0.91 -2.46 10.66
N TYR A 64 -1.19 -3.74 10.44
CA TYR A 64 -2.28 -4.44 11.08
C TYR A 64 -1.78 -5.24 12.28
N HIS A 65 -2.35 -4.99 13.45
CA HIS A 65 -2.04 -5.75 14.66
C HIS A 65 -2.99 -6.95 14.80
N CYS A 66 -2.45 -8.16 14.85
CA CYS A 66 -3.24 -9.37 15.03
C CYS A 66 -3.54 -9.58 16.52
N HIS A 67 -4.76 -9.24 16.93
CA HIS A 67 -5.23 -9.44 18.30
C HIS A 67 -5.59 -10.90 18.63
N LEU A 68 -5.66 -11.78 17.63
CA LEU A 68 -6.10 -13.18 17.76
C LEU A 68 -4.95 -14.16 18.06
N SER A 69 -3.71 -13.78 17.77
CA SER A 69 -2.54 -14.64 18.02
C SER A 69 -2.00 -14.44 19.45
N LYS A 70 -1.71 -15.54 20.16
CA LYS A 70 -1.01 -15.49 21.47
C LYS A 70 0.32 -14.72 21.40
N SER A 71 0.94 -14.63 20.23
CA SER A 71 2.22 -13.95 19.99
C SER A 71 2.11 -12.45 19.65
N ARG A 72 0.89 -11.89 19.52
CA ARG A 72 0.65 -10.46 19.21
C ARG A 72 1.47 -9.93 18.01
N ASN A 73 1.54 -10.69 16.93
CA ASN A 73 2.29 -10.29 15.74
C ASN A 73 1.58 -9.16 15.00
N SER A 74 2.36 -8.32 14.31
CA SER A 74 1.83 -7.30 13.40
C SER A 74 2.20 -7.66 11.97
N ALA A 75 1.30 -7.36 11.04
CA ALA A 75 1.50 -7.52 9.61
C ALA A 75 1.62 -6.16 8.96
N VAL A 76 2.71 -5.96 8.22
CA VAL A 76 3.00 -4.73 7.48
C VAL A 76 2.50 -4.90 6.06
N GLY A 77 1.71 -3.95 5.59
CA GLY A 77 1.37 -3.78 4.18
C GLY A 77 2.12 -2.60 3.60
N PHE A 78 2.90 -2.85 2.54
CA PHE A 78 3.57 -1.84 1.75
C PHE A 78 3.09 -1.93 0.31
N VAL A 79 2.71 -0.80 -0.28
CA VAL A 79 2.36 -0.71 -1.70
C VAL A 79 3.03 0.50 -2.34
N SER A 80 3.43 0.41 -3.61
CA SER A 80 3.96 1.53 -4.37
C SER A 80 3.42 1.57 -5.79
N SER A 81 3.18 2.77 -6.33
CA SER A 81 2.74 2.93 -7.71
C SER A 81 3.82 2.49 -8.70
N LEU A 82 3.38 2.05 -9.88
CA LEU A 82 4.27 1.60 -10.96
C LEU A 82 4.16 2.45 -12.23
N ASN A 83 3.13 3.29 -12.33
CA ASN A 83 2.86 4.13 -13.50
C ASN A 83 2.28 5.49 -13.10
N ASP A 84 2.41 6.48 -13.99
CA ASP A 84 1.97 7.86 -13.74
C ASP A 84 0.46 8.00 -13.50
N SER A 85 -0.36 7.07 -14.01
CA SER A 85 -1.81 7.06 -13.76
C SER A 85 -2.21 6.51 -12.39
N LEU A 86 -1.24 6.01 -11.59
CA LEU A 86 -1.46 5.41 -10.27
C LEU A 86 -2.48 4.24 -10.28
N THR A 87 -2.50 3.47 -11.37
CA THR A 87 -3.44 2.36 -11.57
C THR A 87 -2.80 1.00 -11.32
N ARG A 88 -1.47 0.91 -11.40
CA ARG A 88 -0.71 -0.31 -11.18
C ARG A 88 0.15 -0.19 -9.92
N TRP A 89 0.18 -1.27 -9.15
CA TRP A 89 0.77 -1.28 -7.81
C TRP A 89 1.71 -2.47 -7.63
N PHE A 90 2.88 -2.20 -7.06
CA PHE A 90 3.77 -3.18 -6.47
C PHE A 90 3.44 -3.31 -4.99
N SER A 91 3.56 -4.52 -4.44
CA SER A 91 3.27 -4.76 -3.03
C SER A 91 4.30 -5.66 -2.35
N ARG A 92 4.48 -5.41 -1.06
CA ARG A 92 5.29 -6.20 -0.14
C ARG A 92 4.62 -6.30 1.21
N THR A 93 4.89 -7.39 1.90
CA THR A 93 4.38 -7.63 3.24
C THR A 93 5.46 -8.26 4.09
N ALA A 94 5.55 -7.85 5.36
CA ALA A 94 6.37 -8.49 6.37
C ALA A 94 5.55 -8.76 7.63
N PHE A 95 5.97 -9.77 8.39
CA PHE A 95 5.49 -9.97 9.75
C PHE A 95 6.55 -9.45 10.71
N GLN A 96 6.10 -8.70 11.70
CA GLN A 96 6.95 -8.24 12.81
C GLN A 96 6.50 -8.87 14.11
N THR A 97 7.49 -9.29 14.89
CA THR A 97 7.31 -9.79 16.25
C THR A 97 7.01 -8.62 17.17
N GLN A 98 6.06 -8.81 18.10
CA GLN A 98 5.57 -7.78 19.02
C GLN A 98 4.72 -6.68 18.33
N SER A 99 3.83 -6.07 19.09
CA SER A 99 2.89 -5.04 18.60
C SER A 99 3.58 -3.69 18.40
N CYS A 100 4.64 -3.66 17.61
CA CYS A 100 5.34 -2.44 17.23
C CYS A 100 4.56 -1.76 16.10
N GLU A 101 4.45 -0.43 16.12
CA GLU A 101 3.92 0.35 14.99
C GLU A 101 5.02 0.71 13.97
N ILE A 102 6.28 0.65 14.41
CA ILE A 102 7.45 1.02 13.63
C ILE A 102 7.87 -0.14 12.74
N VAL A 103 8.14 0.14 11.47
CA VAL A 103 8.44 -0.87 10.45
C VAL A 103 9.92 -0.83 10.06
N GLU A 104 10.68 -1.83 10.50
CA GLU A 104 12.11 -1.95 10.18
C GLU A 104 12.38 -2.35 8.71
N SER A 105 11.43 -3.06 8.08
CA SER A 105 11.58 -3.57 6.71
C SER A 105 11.43 -2.51 5.61
N LEU A 106 11.15 -1.24 5.95
CA LEU A 106 10.87 -0.19 4.97
C LEU A 106 12.07 0.12 4.06
N ARG A 107 13.29 0.04 4.58
CA ARG A 107 14.52 0.22 3.79
C ARG A 107 14.53 -0.73 2.59
N THR A 108 14.35 -2.02 2.86
CA THR A 108 14.32 -3.08 1.83
C THR A 108 13.14 -2.91 0.88
N PHE A 109 11.95 -2.59 1.39
CA PHE A 109 10.76 -2.40 0.56
C PHE A 109 10.89 -1.21 -0.38
N CYS A 110 11.45 -0.10 0.08
CA CYS A 110 11.69 1.09 -0.75
C CYS A 110 12.72 0.81 -1.85
N ALA A 111 13.83 0.15 -1.53
CA ALA A 111 14.82 -0.23 -2.53
C ALA A 111 14.21 -1.12 -3.64
N GLN A 112 13.40 -2.12 -3.25
CA GLN A 112 12.70 -2.97 -4.21
C GLN A 112 11.65 -2.23 -5.02
N ALA A 113 10.93 -1.27 -4.41
CA ALA A 113 9.94 -0.45 -5.09
C ALA A 113 10.57 0.43 -6.17
N ILE A 114 11.69 1.10 -5.86
CA ILE A 114 12.43 1.94 -6.82
C ILE A 114 13.01 1.08 -7.94
N SER A 115 13.60 -0.06 -7.60
CA SER A 115 14.09 -1.01 -8.60
C SER A 115 12.99 -1.44 -9.57
N LYS A 116 11.81 -1.81 -9.06
CA LYS A 116 10.66 -2.19 -9.89
C LYS A 116 10.12 -1.03 -10.72
N TYR A 117 10.09 0.18 -10.16
CA TYR A 117 9.69 1.38 -10.88
C TYR A 117 10.64 1.67 -12.05
N TYR A 118 11.96 1.61 -11.80
CA TYR A 118 12.99 1.82 -12.81
C TYR A 118 12.95 0.76 -13.91
N GLU A 119 12.76 -0.51 -13.54
CA GLU A 119 12.61 -1.63 -14.50
C GLU A 119 11.48 -1.37 -15.52
N LEU A 120 10.37 -0.80 -15.06
CA LEU A 120 9.17 -0.60 -15.90
C LEU A 120 9.15 0.74 -16.65
N ASN A 121 9.74 1.79 -16.08
CA ASN A 121 9.65 3.15 -16.61
C ASN A 121 10.97 3.64 -17.22
N HIS A 122 12.07 2.92 -17.03
CA HIS A 122 13.44 3.30 -17.41
C HIS A 122 13.86 4.70 -16.90
N GLN A 123 13.22 5.15 -15.82
CA GLN A 123 13.45 6.44 -15.20
C GLN A 123 13.27 6.30 -13.68
N LEU A 124 14.09 7.02 -12.92
CA LEU A 124 13.92 7.13 -11.47
C LEU A 124 12.82 8.15 -11.13
N PRO A 125 12.02 7.91 -10.08
CA PRO A 125 11.01 8.86 -9.65
C PRO A 125 11.69 10.12 -9.11
N LYS A 126 11.21 11.31 -9.50
CA LYS A 126 11.74 12.59 -9.01
C LYS A 126 11.12 13.01 -7.69
N LYS A 127 9.93 12.48 -7.41
CA LYS A 127 9.13 12.79 -6.23
C LYS A 127 8.60 11.49 -5.64
N VAL A 128 8.72 11.36 -4.33
CA VAL A 128 8.21 10.24 -3.56
C VAL A 128 7.20 10.78 -2.56
N ILE A 129 5.96 10.30 -2.62
CA ILE A 129 4.89 10.67 -1.69
C ILE A 129 4.53 9.43 -0.89
N VAL A 130 4.60 9.52 0.43
CA VAL A 130 4.34 8.40 1.34
C VAL A 130 3.10 8.70 2.16
N TYR A 131 2.13 7.80 2.14
CA TYR A 131 0.97 7.81 3.01
C TYR A 131 1.10 6.70 4.06
N ARG A 132 1.30 7.08 5.32
CA ARG A 132 1.47 6.16 6.45
C ARG A 132 0.26 6.22 7.38
N ASP A 133 -0.47 5.11 7.55
CA ASP A 133 -1.66 5.01 8.41
C ASP A 133 -1.36 4.33 9.76
N GLY A 134 -1.97 4.80 10.84
CA GLY A 134 -1.88 4.11 12.13
C GLY A 134 -0.62 4.39 12.95
N ILE A 135 -0.08 5.62 12.85
CA ILE A 135 0.93 6.12 13.81
C ILE A 135 0.27 7.04 14.83
N GLY A 136 0.41 6.69 16.11
CA GLY A 136 -0.04 7.50 17.25
C GLY A 136 0.83 8.75 17.49
N ASP A 137 0.27 9.76 18.19
CA ASP A 137 0.99 11.02 18.52
C ASP A 137 2.32 10.76 19.26
N GLY A 138 2.32 9.80 20.19
CA GLY A 138 3.51 9.45 20.97
C GLY A 138 4.63 8.78 20.15
N GLN A 139 4.34 8.35 18.93
CA GLN A 139 5.28 7.59 18.08
C GLN A 139 5.75 8.37 16.85
N ILE A 140 5.32 9.63 16.69
CA ILE A 140 5.74 10.48 15.56
C ILE A 140 7.27 10.62 15.51
N ASN A 141 7.89 11.02 16.62
CA ASN A 141 9.35 11.20 16.68
C ASN A 141 10.11 9.90 16.39
N ALA A 142 9.58 8.77 16.87
CA ALA A 142 10.20 7.47 16.61
C ALA A 142 10.07 7.07 15.13
N SER A 143 8.96 7.38 14.47
CA SER A 143 8.78 7.17 13.03
C SER A 143 9.74 8.03 12.20
N LEU A 144 9.96 9.29 12.58
CA LEU A 144 10.96 10.15 11.91
C LEU A 144 12.33 9.48 11.87
N GLN A 145 12.80 8.99 13.02
CA GLN A 145 14.15 8.42 13.16
C GLN A 145 14.28 7.01 12.60
N LEU A 146 13.27 6.16 12.81
CA LEU A 146 13.38 4.72 12.53
C LEU A 146 12.73 4.29 11.21
N GLU A 147 11.88 5.12 10.61
CA GLU A 147 11.25 4.82 9.31
C GLU A 147 11.75 5.76 8.22
N ILE A 148 11.68 7.08 8.44
CA ILE A 148 11.92 8.06 7.36
C ILE A 148 13.40 8.12 6.98
N GLU A 149 14.32 8.19 7.96
CA GLU A 149 15.76 8.25 7.66
C GLU A 149 16.24 7.00 6.90
N PRO A 150 15.95 5.75 7.33
CA PRO A 150 16.32 4.56 6.55
C PRO A 150 15.69 4.49 5.17
N MET A 151 14.47 5.03 4.99
CA MET A 151 13.85 5.13 3.68
C MET A 151 14.58 6.13 2.77
N LEU A 152 14.93 7.31 3.30
CA LEU A 152 15.69 8.31 2.57
C LEU A 152 17.06 7.77 2.14
N GLU A 153 17.77 7.10 3.03
CA GLU A 153 19.02 6.40 2.71
C GLU A 153 18.83 5.36 1.61
N ALA A 154 17.80 4.51 1.71
CA ALA A 154 17.50 3.50 0.69
C ALA A 154 17.22 4.12 -0.68
N ILE A 155 16.52 5.24 -0.69
CA ILE A 155 16.15 5.95 -1.91
C ILE A 155 17.40 6.57 -2.55
N ARG A 156 18.18 7.35 -1.79
CA ARG A 156 19.36 8.07 -2.27
C ARG A 156 20.50 7.15 -2.69
N SER A 157 20.65 6.00 -2.02
CA SER A 157 21.69 5.02 -2.36
C SER A 157 21.47 4.27 -3.67
N PHE A 158 20.34 4.49 -4.36
CA PHE A 158 20.04 3.77 -5.61
C PHE A 158 20.95 4.19 -6.78
N SER A 159 21.38 5.46 -6.84
CA SER A 159 22.27 5.98 -7.88
C SER A 159 23.06 7.17 -7.36
N GLU A 160 24.29 7.34 -7.84
CA GLU A 160 25.08 8.52 -7.54
C GLU A 160 24.36 9.79 -8.03
N GLY A 161 24.33 10.83 -7.19
CA GLY A 161 23.66 12.10 -7.49
C GLY A 161 22.12 12.07 -7.44
N TYR A 162 21.50 10.95 -7.03
CA TYR A 162 20.04 10.83 -6.95
C TYR A 162 19.50 11.33 -5.62
N ASP A 163 18.79 12.46 -5.65
CA ASP A 163 18.14 13.06 -4.49
C ASP A 163 16.69 13.49 -4.83
N PRO A 164 15.72 12.58 -4.75
CA PRO A 164 14.33 12.91 -5.04
C PRO A 164 13.67 13.66 -3.89
N GLN A 165 12.64 14.45 -4.21
CA GLN A 165 11.84 15.14 -3.19
C GLN A 165 10.94 14.13 -2.47
N LEU A 166 11.05 14.04 -1.14
CA LEU A 166 10.18 13.18 -0.31
C LEU A 166 9.11 14.02 0.40
N LEU A 167 7.86 13.57 0.33
CA LEU A 167 6.75 14.06 1.15
C LEU A 167 6.18 12.91 1.97
N TYR A 168 6.26 13.00 3.30
CA TYR A 168 5.74 12.00 4.23
C TYR A 168 4.46 12.49 4.89
N ILE A 169 3.35 11.80 4.65
CA ILE A 169 2.00 12.17 5.10
C ILE A 169 1.50 11.13 6.09
N LEU A 170 1.31 11.56 7.35
CA LEU A 170 0.63 10.76 8.36
C LEU A 170 -0.88 10.82 8.14
N VAL A 171 -1.48 9.66 7.92
CA VAL A 171 -2.93 9.51 7.71
C VAL A 171 -3.58 9.06 9.01
N ARG A 172 -4.66 9.74 9.40
CA ARG A 172 -5.45 9.40 10.59
C ARG A 172 -6.92 9.26 10.25
N LYS A 173 -7.43 8.02 10.29
CA LYS A 173 -8.82 7.72 9.97
C LYS A 173 -9.75 7.76 11.19
N ARG A 174 -9.22 7.57 12.41
CA ARG A 174 -9.99 7.46 13.66
C ARG A 174 -9.78 8.68 14.56
N ILE A 175 -10.31 9.84 14.15
CA ILE A 175 -10.20 11.11 14.90
C ILE A 175 -11.52 11.51 15.58
N LYS A 176 -11.45 12.34 16.62
CA LYS A 176 -12.64 12.87 17.33
C LYS A 176 -13.29 14.06 16.62
N THR A 177 -12.56 14.77 15.78
CA THR A 177 -13.05 15.95 15.04
C THR A 177 -14.26 15.60 14.16
N ARG A 178 -15.29 16.45 14.17
CA ARG A 178 -16.49 16.32 13.35
C ARG A 178 -16.77 17.64 12.66
N TYR A 179 -17.19 17.56 11.40
CA TYR A 179 -17.64 18.71 10.61
C TYR A 179 -19.16 18.61 10.46
N PHE A 180 -19.85 19.73 10.63
CA PHE A 180 -21.28 19.84 10.44
C PHE A 180 -21.57 20.97 9.46
N TYR A 181 -22.52 20.76 8.56
CA TYR A 181 -23.00 21.81 7.69
C TYR A 181 -23.79 22.81 8.53
N ARG A 182 -23.53 24.10 8.34
CA ARG A 182 -24.32 25.16 8.95
C ARG A 182 -25.54 25.40 8.04
N SER A 183 -26.68 24.85 8.44
CA SER A 183 -27.99 25.14 7.84
C SER A 183 -28.48 26.52 8.21
#